data_AF-A0A9W7ZB55-F1
#
_entry.id   AF-A0A9W7ZB55-F1
#
_cell.length_a   1.000
_cell.length_b   1.000
_cell.length_c   1.000
_cell.angle_alpha   90.00
_cell.angle_beta   90.00
_cell.angle_gamma   90.00
#
_symmetry.space_group_name_H-M   'P 1'
#
loop_
_entity.id
_entity.type
_entity.pdbx_description
1 polymer ?
#
loop_
_entity_poly.entity_id
_entity_poly.type
_entity_poly.pdbx_seq_one_letter_code
_entity_poly.pdbx_strand_id
1 'polypeptide(L)'
;MAARSVQAGACVSANKVHQRTKFTSTRTAQVASTAGNALLVGSVLTLFGYIGYTLYENLIAESGVTRVYNQSLDLVRAHPQIRTLFGSNVKGFGEPTHGQRQRQRAISHQYFTDEKQRQRLHMQYYIMDPKHELLGVVKVDMAESPQLKKWDFNLVAVDLFAEDGSPKGRIDVLVTDEFAHEVRKQQAERRNRVFSKHNRGESDGSWFSVLHPENWRK
;
A
#
# COMPACT_ATOMS: atom_id res chain seq x y z
N MET A 1 51.70 -80.62 80.30
CA MET A 1 50.67 -80.66 79.25
C MET A 1 51.22 -79.88 78.07
N ALA A 2 51.83 -80.51 77.05
CA ALA A 2 51.18 -81.15 75.89
C ALA A 2 50.22 -80.17 75.18
N ALA A 3 50.23 -79.92 73.87
CA ALA A 3 50.97 -80.44 72.72
C ALA A 3 50.65 -79.54 71.49
N ARG A 4 51.43 -79.70 70.40
CA ARG A 4 51.00 -79.84 68.98
C ARG A 4 50.00 -78.82 68.39
N SER A 5 50.32 -78.04 67.35
CA SER A 5 50.59 -78.36 65.93
C SER A 5 49.43 -77.92 65.03
N VAL A 6 49.77 -77.14 63.99
CA VAL A 6 49.29 -77.24 62.58
C VAL A 6 47.78 -77.22 62.34
N GLN A 7 47.27 -76.20 61.61
CA GLN A 7 46.81 -76.42 60.23
C GLN A 7 46.54 -75.12 59.46
N ALA A 8 47.02 -75.10 58.22
CA ALA A 8 46.72 -74.15 57.18
C ALA A 8 45.31 -74.40 56.59
N GLY A 9 44.67 -73.34 56.11
CA GLY A 9 43.46 -73.40 55.30
C GLY A 9 43.43 -72.21 54.35
N ALA A 10 43.76 -72.47 53.08
CA ALA A 10 43.77 -71.51 52.00
C ALA A 10 42.35 -71.06 51.62
N CYS A 11 42.21 -69.83 51.15
CA CYS A 11 41.27 -69.56 50.07
C CYS A 11 41.82 -68.51 49.10
N VAL A 12 41.69 -68.87 47.84
CA VAL A 12 42.18 -68.25 46.61
C VAL A 12 41.16 -67.21 46.14
N SER A 13 41.64 -66.23 45.37
CA SER A 13 41.00 -65.70 44.14
C SER A 13 40.56 -64.23 44.12
N ALA A 14 40.56 -63.69 42.89
CA ALA A 14 40.09 -62.39 42.41
C ALA A 14 41.10 -61.24 42.58
N ASN A 15 42.04 -61.00 41.65
CA ASN A 15 41.86 -60.61 40.25
C ASN A 15 41.03 -59.31 40.07
N LYS A 16 41.74 -58.29 39.58
CA LYS A 16 41.40 -57.45 38.42
C LYS A 16 41.10 -55.97 38.68
N VAL A 17 41.57 -55.20 37.70
CA VAL A 17 41.05 -53.91 37.19
C VAL A 17 41.73 -52.63 37.66
N HIS A 18 42.72 -52.27 36.83
CA HIS A 18 42.93 -50.97 36.18
C HIS A 18 42.86 -49.71 37.05
N GLN A 19 44.03 -49.07 37.17
CA GLN A 19 44.15 -47.67 37.52
C GLN A 19 43.29 -46.82 36.56
N ARG A 20 42.27 -46.15 37.12
CA ARG A 20 41.54 -45.10 36.41
C ARG A 20 42.49 -43.95 36.13
N THR A 21 42.79 -43.74 34.85
CA THR A 21 43.35 -42.50 34.34
C THR A 21 42.43 -41.34 34.74
N LYS A 22 43.00 -40.31 35.37
CA LYS A 22 42.28 -39.06 35.63
C LYS A 22 42.06 -38.38 34.29
N PHE A 23 40.87 -38.51 33.72
CA PHE A 23 40.42 -37.67 32.63
C PHE A 23 40.19 -36.27 33.20
N THR A 24 41.22 -35.44 33.21
CA THR A 24 41.07 -34.00 33.44
C THR A 24 40.35 -33.41 32.23
N SER A 25 39.03 -33.33 32.32
CA SER A 25 38.24 -32.47 31.46
C SER A 25 38.63 -31.03 31.76
N THR A 26 39.53 -30.47 30.95
CA THR A 26 39.75 -29.04 30.87
C THR A 26 38.47 -28.41 30.31
N ARG A 27 37.55 -28.01 31.19
CA ARG A 27 36.53 -27.02 30.83
C ARG A 27 37.25 -25.70 30.63
N THR A 28 37.65 -25.40 29.40
CA THR A 28 37.92 -24.03 28.98
C THR A 28 36.59 -23.32 28.85
N ALA A 29 36.03 -22.88 29.99
CA ALA A 29 35.10 -21.76 29.97
C ALA A 29 35.92 -20.55 29.53
N GLN A 30 35.95 -20.29 28.22
CA GLN A 30 36.42 -19.01 27.71
C GLN A 30 35.45 -17.97 28.21
N VAL A 31 35.73 -17.42 29.39
CA VAL A 31 35.17 -16.14 29.83
C VAL A 31 35.77 -15.13 28.87
N ALA A 32 35.08 -14.91 27.76
CA ALA A 32 35.34 -13.78 26.89
C ALA A 32 35.37 -12.54 27.80
N SER A 33 36.39 -11.68 27.63
CA SER A 33 36.48 -10.46 28.42
C SER A 33 35.14 -9.74 28.33
N THR A 34 34.59 -9.29 29.46
CA THR A 34 33.31 -8.59 29.52
C THR A 34 33.27 -7.44 28.50
N ALA A 35 34.43 -6.85 28.22
CA ALA A 35 34.65 -5.87 27.15
C ALA A 35 34.42 -6.41 25.71
N GLY A 36 34.91 -7.60 25.37
CA GLY A 36 34.74 -8.18 24.03
C GLY A 36 33.28 -8.53 23.73
N ASN A 37 32.58 -9.12 24.69
CA ASN A 37 31.14 -9.39 24.55
C ASN A 37 30.32 -8.09 24.52
N ALA A 38 30.69 -7.07 25.31
CA ALA A 38 30.02 -5.77 25.27
C ALA A 38 30.20 -5.05 23.92
N LEU A 39 31.40 -5.13 23.32
CA LEU A 39 31.65 -4.57 21.99
C LEU A 39 30.83 -5.28 20.90
N LEU A 40 30.71 -6.62 20.99
CA LEU A 40 29.90 -7.40 20.06
C LEU A 40 28.41 -7.03 20.18
N VAL A 41 27.89 -6.95 21.41
CA VAL A 41 26.49 -6.58 21.65
C VAL A 41 26.23 -5.13 21.21
N GLY A 42 27.16 -4.22 21.51
CA GLY A 42 27.07 -2.82 21.09
C GLY A 42 27.04 -2.67 19.57
N SER A 43 27.88 -3.40 18.84
CA SER A 43 27.92 -3.32 17.37
C SER A 43 26.62 -3.80 16.73
N VAL A 44 26.04 -4.90 17.24
CA VAL A 44 24.75 -5.43 16.76
C VAL A 44 23.61 -4.44 17.04
N LEU A 45 23.54 -3.85 18.23
CA LEU A 45 22.52 -2.86 18.58
C LEU A 45 22.63 -1.60 17.73
N THR A 46 23.85 -1.14 17.45
CA THR A 46 24.09 0.05 16.63
C THR A 46 23.67 -0.19 15.18
N LEU A 47 24.04 -1.34 14.60
CA LEU A 47 23.65 -1.72 13.25
C LEU A 47 22.14 -1.92 13.14
N PHE A 48 21.52 -2.62 14.10
CA PHE A 48 20.08 -2.84 14.12
C PHE A 48 19.31 -1.53 14.32
N GLY A 49 19.80 -0.64 15.18
CA GLY A 49 19.23 0.69 15.39
C GLY A 49 19.31 1.55 14.13
N TYR A 50 20.44 1.52 13.41
CA TYR A 50 20.60 2.24 12.14
C TYR A 50 19.68 1.71 11.04
N ILE A 51 19.61 0.39 10.84
CA ILE A 51 18.69 -0.22 9.88
C ILE A 51 17.23 0.07 10.28
N GLY A 52 16.90 -0.03 11.57
CA GLY A 52 15.57 0.29 12.08
C GLY A 52 15.20 1.76 11.84
N TYR A 53 16.13 2.68 12.09
CA TYR A 53 15.95 4.12 11.88
C TYR A 53 15.73 4.46 10.41
N THR A 54 16.60 3.97 9.52
CA THR A 54 16.47 4.19 8.07
C THR A 54 15.19 3.60 7.49
N LEU A 55 14.75 2.43 7.97
CA LEU A 55 13.46 1.86 7.56
C LEU A 55 12.28 2.67 8.12
N TYR A 56 12.36 3.12 9.37
CA TYR A 56 11.33 3.93 10.01
C TYR A 56 11.10 5.26 9.27
N GLU A 57 12.17 6.00 8.94
CA GLU A 57 12.07 7.25 8.20
C GLU A 57 11.43 7.06 6.81
N ASN A 58 11.76 5.96 6.13
CA ASN A 58 11.23 5.66 4.80
C ASN A 58 9.79 5.10 4.82
N LEU A 59 9.42 4.34 5.85
CA LEU A 59 8.09 3.72 5.95
C LEU A 59 7.03 4.66 6.53
N ILE A 60 7.45 5.72 7.23
CA ILE A 60 6.56 6.72 7.83
C ILE A 60 6.54 8.01 7.01
N ALA A 61 7.12 7.97 5.80
CA ALA A 61 6.83 8.98 4.78
C ALA A 61 5.30 9.11 4.62
N GLU A 62 4.85 10.34 4.82
CA GLU A 62 3.67 10.69 5.58
C GLU A 62 2.39 10.67 4.73
N SER A 63 1.89 9.49 4.34
CA SER A 63 0.44 9.20 4.21
C SER A 63 0.26 7.76 3.72
N GLY A 64 -0.04 6.83 4.62
CA GLY A 64 -0.36 5.47 4.19
C GLY A 64 -1.58 5.49 3.26
N VAL A 65 -1.47 4.87 2.08
CA VAL A 65 -2.57 4.72 1.10
C VAL A 65 -3.83 4.17 1.78
N THR A 66 -3.68 3.27 2.74
CA THR A 66 -4.78 2.74 3.56
C THR A 66 -5.52 3.82 4.36
N ARG A 67 -4.81 4.81 4.90
CA ARG A 67 -5.44 5.93 5.63
C ARG A 67 -6.24 6.81 4.68
N VAL A 68 -5.65 7.13 3.52
CA VAL A 68 -6.32 7.90 2.46
C VAL A 68 -7.57 7.19 1.97
N TYR A 69 -7.48 5.87 1.76
CA TYR A 69 -8.61 5.01 1.41
C TYR A 69 -9.72 5.06 2.46
N ASN A 70 -9.40 4.87 3.74
CA ASN A 70 -10.41 4.90 4.79
C ASN A 70 -11.09 6.28 4.88
N GLN A 71 -10.30 7.37 4.84
CA GLN A 71 -10.82 8.73 4.89
C GLN A 71 -11.72 9.05 3.69
N SER A 72 -11.28 8.73 2.47
CA SER A 72 -12.08 8.95 1.25
C SER A 72 -13.36 8.10 1.25
N LEU A 73 -13.29 6.85 1.73
CA LEU A 73 -14.45 5.98 1.86
C LEU A 73 -15.47 6.53 2.87
N ASP A 74 -15.02 7.10 3.98
CA ASP A 74 -15.91 7.72 4.97
C ASP A 74 -16.56 9.00 4.42
N LEU A 75 -15.82 9.81 3.65
CA LEU A 75 -16.40 10.96 2.93
C LEU A 75 -17.49 10.54 1.95
N VAL A 76 -17.22 9.50 1.15
CA VAL A 76 -18.17 8.91 0.21
C VAL A 76 -19.42 8.39 0.93
N ARG A 77 -19.26 7.70 2.07
CA ARG A 77 -20.38 7.20 2.89
C ARG A 77 -21.21 8.31 3.52
N ALA A 78 -20.59 9.44 3.87
CA ALA A 78 -21.29 10.58 4.46
C ALA A 78 -22.13 11.35 3.43
N HIS A 79 -21.79 11.27 2.14
CA HIS A 79 -22.43 12.06 1.11
C HIS A 79 -23.92 11.66 0.89
N PRO A 80 -24.87 12.61 0.93
CA PRO A 80 -26.30 12.30 0.93
C PRO A 80 -26.75 11.61 -0.36
N GLN A 81 -26.27 12.05 -1.54
CA GLN A 81 -26.64 11.43 -2.81
C GLN A 81 -26.17 9.97 -2.91
N ILE A 82 -25.01 9.65 -2.33
CA ILE A 82 -24.46 8.29 -2.36
C ILE A 82 -25.25 7.39 -1.42
N ARG A 83 -25.63 7.91 -0.24
CA ARG A 83 -26.51 7.19 0.69
C ARG A 83 -27.89 6.89 0.10
N THR A 84 -28.42 7.77 -0.75
CA THR A 84 -29.70 7.51 -1.44
C THR A 84 -29.58 6.41 -2.48
N LEU A 85 -28.44 6.28 -3.15
CA LEU A 85 -28.24 5.32 -4.24
C LEU A 85 -27.74 3.95 -3.77
N PHE A 86 -26.81 3.91 -2.82
CA PHE A 86 -26.19 2.68 -2.29
C PHE A 86 -26.66 2.33 -0.88
N GLY A 87 -27.64 3.05 -0.32
CA GLY A 87 -28.17 2.76 1.01
C GLY A 87 -27.18 3.00 2.16
N SER A 88 -27.36 2.24 3.25
CA SER A 88 -26.65 2.44 4.51
C SER A 88 -25.33 1.66 4.62
N ASN A 89 -25.08 0.67 3.76
CA ASN A 89 -23.93 -0.22 3.89
C ASN A 89 -23.10 -0.27 2.61
N VAL A 90 -22.29 0.77 2.40
CA VAL A 90 -21.37 0.85 1.27
C VAL A 90 -20.06 0.13 1.62
N LYS A 91 -19.75 -0.93 0.87
CA LYS A 91 -18.49 -1.68 0.97
C LYS A 91 -17.53 -1.22 -0.11
N GLY A 92 -16.34 -0.78 0.30
CA GLY A 92 -15.23 -0.49 -0.61
C GLY A 92 -14.35 -1.72 -0.83
N PHE A 93 -13.81 -1.86 -2.04
CA PHE A 93 -12.89 -2.92 -2.41
C PHE A 93 -11.90 -2.45 -3.50
N GLY A 94 -10.72 -3.07 -3.52
CA GLY A 94 -9.70 -2.79 -4.55
C GLY A 94 -10.07 -3.34 -5.93
N GLU A 95 -9.11 -3.37 -6.85
CA GLU A 95 -9.37 -3.74 -8.25
C GLU A 95 -9.92 -5.18 -8.39
N PRO A 96 -10.97 -5.40 -9.22
CA PRO A 96 -11.50 -6.74 -9.43
C PRO A 96 -10.51 -7.60 -10.22
N THR A 97 -9.79 -8.48 -9.53
CA THR A 97 -8.99 -9.53 -10.18
C THR A 97 -9.89 -10.70 -10.61
N HIS A 98 -9.71 -11.21 -11.85
CA HIS A 98 -10.50 -12.30 -12.46
C HIS A 98 -10.36 -13.71 -11.81
N GLY A 99 -9.72 -13.86 -10.65
CA GLY A 99 -9.45 -15.17 -10.03
C GLY A 99 -10.34 -15.51 -8.84
N GLN A 100 -10.75 -16.79 -8.73
CA GLN A 100 -11.58 -17.33 -7.62
C GLN A 100 -10.96 -17.18 -6.21
N ARG A 101 -9.65 -16.91 -6.09
CA ARG A 101 -8.95 -16.79 -4.80
C ARG A 101 -8.98 -15.34 -4.30
N GLN A 102 -10.20 -14.84 -4.10
CA GLN A 102 -10.47 -13.42 -3.98
C GLN A 102 -10.51 -12.96 -2.52
N ARG A 103 -9.36 -12.99 -1.84
CA ARG A 103 -9.28 -12.59 -0.42
C ARG A 103 -8.45 -11.35 -0.12
N GLN A 104 -7.77 -10.75 -1.09
CA GLN A 104 -7.03 -9.50 -0.91
C GLN A 104 -7.05 -8.72 -2.23
N ARG A 105 -7.93 -7.72 -2.37
CA ARG A 105 -7.93 -6.84 -3.54
C ARG A 105 -7.01 -5.66 -3.26
N ALA A 106 -5.92 -5.55 -4.01
CA ALA A 106 -5.01 -4.42 -3.90
C ALA A 106 -5.72 -3.15 -4.39
N ILE A 107 -5.49 -2.04 -3.69
CA ILE A 107 -6.01 -0.72 -4.08
C ILE A 107 -5.06 -0.15 -5.13
N SER A 108 -5.60 0.22 -6.29
CA SER A 108 -4.83 0.85 -7.36
C SER A 108 -4.46 2.26 -6.93
N HIS A 109 -3.17 2.53 -6.83
CA HIS A 109 -2.63 3.83 -6.43
C HIS A 109 -1.39 4.17 -7.25
N GLN A 110 -1.22 5.44 -7.58
CA GLN A 110 -0.10 5.94 -8.37
C GLN A 110 0.38 7.27 -7.78
N TYR A 111 1.67 7.36 -7.52
CA TYR A 111 2.33 8.61 -7.16
C TYR A 111 2.88 9.25 -8.41
N PHE A 112 2.60 10.54 -8.60
CA PHE A 112 3.15 11.32 -9.69
C PHE A 112 3.56 12.70 -9.19
N THR A 113 4.54 13.30 -9.86
CA THR A 113 4.93 14.68 -9.58
C THR A 113 4.30 15.58 -10.62
N ASP A 114 3.55 16.58 -10.16
CA ASP A 114 2.87 17.56 -11.01
C ASP A 114 3.88 18.52 -11.66
N GLU A 115 3.46 19.26 -12.70
CA GLU A 115 4.30 20.29 -13.35
C GLU A 115 4.78 21.36 -12.36
N LYS A 116 4.00 21.58 -11.29
CA LYS A 116 4.28 22.50 -10.18
C LYS A 116 5.23 21.89 -9.13
N GLN A 117 5.90 20.76 -9.40
CA GLN A 117 6.80 20.05 -8.49
C GLN A 117 6.12 19.62 -7.16
N ARG A 118 4.79 19.43 -7.18
CA ARG A 118 4.03 18.92 -6.03
C ARG A 118 3.85 17.41 -6.18
N GLN A 119 4.02 16.66 -5.10
CA GLN A 119 3.66 15.25 -5.11
C GLN A 119 2.13 15.11 -5.15
N ARG A 120 1.68 14.16 -5.96
CA ARG A 120 0.28 13.83 -6.18
C ARG A 120 0.09 12.34 -5.99
N LEU A 121 -1.07 11.99 -5.44
CA LEU A 121 -1.51 10.61 -5.25
C LEU A 121 -2.84 10.46 -5.97
N HIS A 122 -2.85 9.65 -7.02
CA HIS A 122 -4.08 9.15 -7.64
C HIS A 122 -4.41 7.80 -7.03
N MET A 123 -5.64 7.61 -6.61
CA MET A 123 -6.11 6.34 -6.07
C MET A 123 -7.48 6.01 -6.63
N GLN A 124 -7.64 4.76 -7.06
CA GLN A 124 -8.91 4.24 -7.56
C GLN A 124 -9.31 2.99 -6.79
N TYR A 125 -10.57 2.95 -6.36
CA TYR A 125 -11.17 1.78 -5.75
C TYR A 125 -12.64 1.70 -6.12
N TYR A 126 -13.27 0.58 -5.80
CA TYR A 126 -14.63 0.26 -6.18
C TYR A 126 -15.51 0.21 -4.93
N ILE A 127 -16.78 0.56 -5.08
CA ILE A 127 -17.80 0.47 -4.05
C ILE A 127 -19.00 -0.33 -4.55
N MET A 128 -19.60 -1.12 -3.66
CA MET A 128 -20.86 -1.81 -3.91
C MET A 128 -21.71 -1.84 -2.63
N ASP A 129 -23.01 -1.98 -2.80
CA ASP A 129 -23.91 -2.41 -1.73
C ASP A 129 -24.48 -3.78 -2.10
N PRO A 130 -24.41 -4.81 -1.22
CA PRO A 130 -25.09 -6.08 -1.43
C PRO A 130 -26.58 -6.00 -1.80
N LYS A 131 -27.27 -4.90 -1.46
CA LYS A 131 -28.71 -4.74 -1.73
C LYS A 131 -29.03 -4.04 -3.05
N HIS A 132 -28.07 -3.35 -3.66
CA HIS A 132 -28.27 -2.57 -4.87
C HIS A 132 -27.34 -3.06 -5.99
N GLU A 133 -27.88 -3.26 -7.18
CA GLU A 133 -27.16 -3.73 -8.39
C GLU A 133 -26.26 -2.64 -9.02
N LEU A 134 -25.89 -1.62 -8.25
CA LEU A 134 -25.06 -0.51 -8.69
C LEU A 134 -23.60 -0.73 -8.28
N LEU A 135 -22.70 -0.55 -9.25
CA LEU A 135 -21.26 -0.54 -9.02
C LEU A 135 -20.76 0.91 -9.06
N GLY A 136 -20.00 1.33 -8.06
CA GLY A 136 -19.33 2.63 -8.08
C GLY A 136 -17.83 2.48 -8.24
N VAL A 137 -17.20 3.36 -9.01
CA VAL A 137 -15.76 3.53 -9.06
C VAL A 137 -15.43 4.87 -8.44
N VAL A 138 -14.71 4.86 -7.33
CA VAL A 138 -14.25 6.07 -6.67
C VAL A 138 -12.86 6.41 -7.18
N LYS A 139 -12.72 7.64 -7.65
CA LYS A 139 -11.46 8.25 -8.04
C LYS A 139 -11.11 9.33 -7.04
N VAL A 140 -9.92 9.22 -6.47
CA VAL A 140 -9.39 10.13 -5.47
C VAL A 140 -8.10 10.72 -6.01
N ASP A 141 -8.04 12.05 -6.04
CA ASP A 141 -6.82 12.80 -6.28
C ASP A 141 -6.47 13.60 -5.02
N MET A 142 -5.24 13.43 -4.56
CA MET A 142 -4.68 14.24 -3.48
C MET A 142 -3.44 14.97 -3.96
N ALA A 143 -3.19 16.13 -3.35
CA ALA A 143 -1.98 16.91 -3.54
C ALA A 143 -1.28 17.13 -2.21
N GLU A 144 0.04 17.10 -2.24
CA GLU A 144 0.81 17.63 -1.12
C GLU A 144 0.71 19.16 -1.10
N SER A 145 0.30 19.69 0.05
CA SER A 145 0.26 21.11 0.32
C SER A 145 1.67 21.67 0.48
N PRO A 146 2.07 22.70 -0.29
CA PRO A 146 3.44 23.22 -0.28
C PRO A 146 3.85 23.86 1.05
N GLN A 147 2.87 24.26 1.87
CA GLN A 147 3.10 24.98 3.13
C GLN A 147 3.28 24.03 4.32
N LEU A 148 2.52 22.93 4.34
CA LEU A 148 2.39 22.06 5.51
C LEU A 148 2.95 20.65 5.29
N LYS A 149 3.36 20.30 4.06
CA LYS A 149 3.72 18.92 3.66
C LYS A 149 2.65 17.89 4.05
N LYS A 150 1.39 18.33 4.03
CA LYS A 150 0.21 17.51 4.33
C LYS A 150 -0.49 17.17 3.03
N TRP A 151 -1.09 15.99 2.99
CA TRP A 151 -1.91 15.56 1.86
C TRP A 151 -3.32 16.12 1.99
N ASP A 152 -3.71 16.95 1.03
CA ASP A 152 -5.04 17.53 0.93
C ASP A 152 -5.81 16.87 -0.22
N PHE A 153 -7.11 16.65 -0.01
CA PHE A 153 -8.00 16.11 -1.05
C PHE A 153 -8.28 17.20 -2.10
N ASN A 154 -7.95 16.92 -3.35
CA ASN A 154 -8.26 17.80 -4.47
C ASN A 154 -9.56 17.39 -5.16
N LEU A 155 -9.73 16.09 -5.37
CA LEU A 155 -10.92 15.49 -5.97
C LEU A 155 -11.28 14.19 -5.26
N VAL A 156 -12.54 14.05 -4.93
CA VAL A 156 -13.18 12.76 -4.65
C VAL A 156 -14.42 12.69 -5.52
N ALA A 157 -14.38 11.82 -6.53
CA ALA A 157 -15.48 11.63 -7.45
C ALA A 157 -15.86 10.15 -7.54
N VAL A 158 -17.15 9.90 -7.72
CA VAL A 158 -17.72 8.55 -7.82
C VAL A 158 -18.41 8.43 -9.16
N ASP A 159 -17.85 7.59 -10.04
CA ASP A 159 -18.47 7.19 -11.29
C ASP A 159 -19.40 6.00 -11.01
N LEU A 160 -20.65 6.10 -11.44
CA LEU A 160 -21.68 5.09 -11.22
C LEU A 160 -21.87 4.26 -12.49
N PHE A 161 -21.88 2.95 -12.32
CA PHE A 161 -22.12 1.98 -13.35
C PHE A 161 -23.31 1.09 -12.96
N ALA A 162 -24.17 0.81 -13.92
CA ALA A 162 -25.19 -0.23 -13.78
C ALA A 162 -24.57 -1.63 -13.99
N GLU A 163 -25.33 -2.67 -13.67
CA GLU A 163 -24.88 -4.07 -13.77
C GLU A 163 -24.46 -4.47 -15.19
N ASP A 164 -25.10 -3.87 -16.19
CA ASP A 164 -24.77 -4.02 -17.62
C ASP A 164 -23.44 -3.35 -18.01
N GLY A 165 -22.78 -2.65 -17.09
CA GLY A 165 -21.56 -1.87 -17.32
C GLY A 165 -21.83 -0.48 -17.91
N SER A 166 -23.10 -0.09 -18.09
CA SER A 166 -23.45 1.21 -18.63
C SER A 166 -23.17 2.33 -17.61
N PRO A 167 -22.56 3.45 -18.02
CA PRO A 167 -22.35 4.58 -17.13
C PRO A 167 -23.69 5.24 -16.80
N LYS A 168 -24.07 5.26 -15.52
CA LYS A 168 -25.30 5.91 -15.03
C LYS A 168 -25.09 7.37 -14.67
N GLY A 169 -23.87 7.77 -14.36
CA GLY A 169 -23.54 9.16 -14.04
C GLY A 169 -22.29 9.28 -13.19
N ARG A 170 -21.98 10.52 -12.80
CA ARG A 170 -20.84 10.84 -11.92
C ARG A 170 -21.31 11.77 -10.81
N ILE A 171 -20.89 11.48 -9.59
CA ILE A 171 -21.14 12.29 -8.41
C ILE A 171 -19.80 12.83 -7.90
N ASP A 172 -19.66 14.14 -7.87
CA ASP A 172 -18.51 14.79 -7.27
C ASP A 172 -18.79 15.04 -5.78
N VAL A 173 -18.07 14.33 -4.90
CA VAL A 173 -18.27 14.37 -3.44
C VAL A 173 -17.48 15.53 -2.84
N LEU A 174 -16.26 15.74 -3.32
CA LEU A 174 -15.39 16.82 -2.89
C LEU A 174 -14.59 17.31 -4.10
N VAL A 175 -14.69 18.61 -4.37
CA VAL A 175 -13.91 19.29 -5.40
C VAL A 175 -13.40 20.58 -4.79
N THR A 176 -12.10 20.69 -4.64
CA THR A 176 -11.47 21.93 -4.15
C THR A 176 -11.44 22.97 -5.28
N ASP A 177 -11.63 24.25 -4.98
CA ASP A 177 -11.72 25.33 -5.99
C ASP A 177 -10.49 25.39 -6.91
N GLU A 178 -9.28 25.17 -6.37
CA GLU A 178 -8.04 25.13 -7.18
C GLU A 178 -8.11 24.04 -8.25
N PHE A 179 -8.64 22.86 -7.89
CA PHE A 179 -8.81 21.74 -8.82
C PHE A 179 -9.92 22.03 -9.85
N ALA A 180 -11.02 22.64 -9.42
CA ALA A 180 -12.10 23.04 -10.34
C ALA A 180 -11.59 23.98 -11.45
N HIS A 181 -10.72 24.94 -11.09
CA HIS A 181 -10.08 25.83 -12.07
C HIS A 181 -9.13 25.09 -13.02
N GLU A 182 -8.33 24.15 -12.51
CA GLU A 182 -7.40 23.34 -13.31
C GLU A 182 -8.15 22.47 -14.33
N VAL A 183 -9.21 21.78 -13.90
CA VAL A 183 -10.05 20.96 -14.78
C VAL A 183 -10.73 21.83 -15.84
N ARG A 184 -11.29 22.98 -15.47
CA ARG A 184 -11.91 23.91 -16.43
C ARG A 184 -10.90 24.39 -17.47
N LYS A 185 -9.67 24.71 -17.05
CA LYS A 185 -8.59 25.12 -17.94
C LYS A 185 -8.22 24.00 -18.92
N GLN A 186 -8.00 22.78 -18.42
CA GLN A 186 -7.70 21.62 -19.28
C GLN A 186 -8.86 21.29 -20.23
N GLN A 187 -10.11 21.38 -19.78
CA GLN A 187 -11.29 21.17 -20.62
C GLN A 187 -11.39 22.26 -21.70
N ALA A 188 -11.15 23.53 -21.35
CA ALA A 188 -11.11 24.62 -22.31
C ALA A 188 -10.02 24.41 -23.37
N GLU A 189 -8.82 23.99 -22.95
CA GLU A 189 -7.72 23.66 -23.86
C GLU A 189 -8.03 22.45 -24.75
N ARG A 190 -8.63 21.38 -24.21
CA ARG A 190 -9.06 20.21 -24.98
C ARG A 190 -10.12 20.59 -26.01
N ARG A 191 -11.15 21.35 -25.61
CA ARG A 191 -12.16 21.87 -26.55
C ARG A 191 -11.48 22.67 -27.65
N ASN A 192 -10.61 23.62 -27.30
CA ASN A 192 -9.91 24.46 -28.28
C ASN A 192 -9.05 23.63 -29.25
N ARG A 193 -8.38 22.56 -28.79
CA ARG A 193 -7.63 21.63 -29.67
C ARG A 193 -8.54 20.81 -30.59
N VAL A 194 -9.72 20.40 -30.14
CA VAL A 194 -10.69 19.68 -30.98
C VAL A 194 -11.21 20.60 -32.09
N PHE A 195 -11.56 21.84 -31.75
CA PHE A 195 -11.96 22.85 -32.74
C PHE A 195 -10.85 23.17 -33.74
N SER A 196 -9.58 23.29 -33.30
CA SER A 196 -8.47 23.57 -34.22
C SER A 196 -8.10 22.41 -35.15
N LYS A 197 -8.43 21.16 -34.79
CA LYS A 197 -8.26 20.00 -35.67
C LYS A 197 -9.37 19.86 -36.71
N HIS A 198 -10.61 20.22 -36.36
CA HIS A 198 -11.74 20.13 -37.30
C HIS A 198 -11.74 21.27 -38.33
N ASN A 199 -11.14 22.42 -38.01
CA ASN A 199 -10.96 23.54 -38.94
C ASN A 199 -9.71 23.46 -39.82
N ARG A 200 -9.17 22.24 -40.03
CA ARG A 200 -8.19 21.95 -41.10
C ARG A 200 -8.86 21.38 -42.35
N GLY A 201 -10.17 21.63 -42.52
CA GLY A 201 -10.75 21.70 -43.84
C GLY A 201 -10.33 23.04 -44.44
N GLU A 202 -9.77 22.98 -45.63
CA GLU A 202 -9.36 24.10 -46.49
C GLU A 202 -10.50 25.12 -46.62
N SER A 203 -10.61 26.04 -45.66
CA SER A 203 -11.51 27.19 -45.75
C SER A 203 -10.68 28.38 -46.19
N ASP A 204 -10.96 28.82 -47.40
CA ASP A 204 -10.60 30.04 -48.10
C ASP A 204 -10.95 31.35 -47.36
N GLY A 205 -11.27 31.29 -46.06
CA GLY A 205 -11.48 32.45 -45.18
C GLY A 205 -12.82 33.17 -45.38
N SER A 206 -13.68 32.69 -46.29
CA SER A 206 -14.96 33.32 -46.60
C SER A 206 -16.10 32.74 -45.76
N TRP A 207 -16.76 33.57 -44.96
CA TRP A 207 -17.92 33.18 -44.13
C TRP A 207 -19.19 32.88 -44.96
N PHE A 208 -19.16 33.10 -46.28
CA PHE A 208 -20.29 32.90 -47.20
C PHE A 208 -20.54 31.43 -47.60
N SER A 209 -19.57 30.54 -47.42
CA SER A 209 -19.71 29.11 -47.78
C SER A 209 -20.66 28.32 -46.86
N VAL A 210 -21.02 28.89 -45.70
CA VAL A 210 -21.95 28.30 -44.71
C VAL A 210 -23.42 28.36 -45.17
N LEU A 211 -23.76 29.23 -46.13
CA LEU A 211 -25.14 29.45 -46.57
C LEU A 211 -25.50 28.78 -47.91
N HIS A 212 -24.61 27.98 -48.49
CA HIS A 212 -24.96 27.23 -49.69
C HIS A 212 -25.92 26.07 -49.37
N PRO A 213 -27.03 25.92 -50.10
CA PRO A 213 -28.04 24.90 -49.81
C PRO A 213 -27.70 23.48 -50.28
N GLU A 214 -26.58 23.29 -51.00
CA GLU A 214 -26.21 21.98 -51.54
C GLU A 214 -25.49 21.06 -50.54
N ASN A 215 -25.00 21.59 -49.42
CA ASN A 215 -24.15 20.88 -48.46
C ASN A 215 -24.94 20.15 -47.35
N TRP A 216 -26.27 20.30 -47.28
CA TRP A 216 -27.12 19.68 -46.24
C TRP A 216 -27.65 18.28 -46.59
N ARG A 217 -27.19 17.67 -47.68
CA ARG A 217 -27.45 16.25 -47.95
C ARG A 217 -26.18 15.44 -47.78
N LYS A 218 -26.03 14.82 -46.61
CA LYS A 218 -25.51 13.48 -46.39
C LYS A 218 -25.75 13.05 -44.95
#